data_AF-S7U0X7-F1
#
_entry.id   AF-S7U0X7-F1
#
_cell.length_a   1.000
_cell.length_b   1.000
_cell.length_c   1.000
_cell.angle_alpha   90.00
_cell.angle_beta   90.00
_cell.angle_gamma   90.00
#
_symmetry.space_group_name_H-M   'P 1'
#
loop_
_entity.id
_entity.type
_entity.pdbx_description
1 polymer ?
#
loop_
_entity_poly.entity_id
_entity_poly.type
_entity_poly.pdbx_seq_one_letter_code
_entity_poly.pdbx_strand_id
1 'polypeptide(L)'
;MDSSQIRITSGVSELDRLLGGLFIGDNVVWYDDAGSLAGTFCINFIQASQAENKFVIYVSFDRSPNNLLEKLGDLAENPRLTIVDCFTCGKGEGSDIFNRFYKKDRHRRQSCNIVKINEPQAFRQVMAALQNIHKPLQGDVRFVFESLTGMQDLWGGEEAVLKFYTHSCPQLYELNTIAYWIAEKGAHSLRLKAHINQIAQVAVDLSMKRGRSSLTLLKAEKRNPGTVNTPRYYWTDGTQIRFEDQKRASGPIDIGQRLKALRTRQGISQTELARSVGVTPSTISQIESNLIYPSLPALFKIADTLSIKISAFFQEKARQNDPVVFSVTGGVNIRFPNLPKESIQGKLLTPIGSTPRVETSVIEIPEHTVLPAHFYMHKGEEFGYVTAGRLQMEIKQVAYDLSAGDIIYLTAEVPSQWKNPGPGPARLLWLKIR
;
A
#
# COMPACT_ATOMS: atom_id res chain seq x y z
N MET A 1 -16.00 23.73 -20.77
CA MET A 1 -14.88 22.79 -20.94
C MET A 1 -13.66 23.66 -21.00
N ASP A 2 -12.98 23.84 -19.88
CA ASP A 2 -11.89 24.81 -19.78
C ASP A 2 -10.58 24.08 -19.46
N SER A 3 -9.52 24.61 -20.05
CA SER A 3 -8.12 24.17 -20.18
C SER A 3 -7.62 22.97 -19.34
N SER A 4 -6.80 22.14 -20.00
CA SER A 4 -6.11 20.95 -19.49
C SER A 4 -5.44 21.16 -18.12
N GLN A 5 -6.18 20.92 -17.02
CA GLN A 5 -5.60 20.84 -15.69
C GLN A 5 -4.54 19.73 -15.67
N ILE A 6 -3.31 20.11 -15.34
CA ILE A 6 -2.17 19.19 -15.26
C ILE A 6 -2.46 18.19 -14.13
N ARG A 7 -2.53 16.90 -14.50
CA ARG A 7 -2.77 15.80 -13.57
C ARG A 7 -1.48 15.30 -12.98
N ILE A 8 -1.49 15.06 -11.68
CA ILE A 8 -0.36 14.59 -10.89
C ILE A 8 -0.79 13.40 -10.05
N THR A 9 0.12 12.47 -9.83
CA THR A 9 -0.13 11.31 -8.98
C THR A 9 -0.05 11.69 -7.51
N SER A 10 -0.92 11.09 -6.69
CA SER A 10 -0.80 11.12 -5.23
C SER A 10 0.26 10.16 -4.69
N GLY A 11 0.92 9.38 -5.56
CA GLY A 11 1.75 8.23 -5.19
C GLY A 11 0.95 6.99 -4.78
N VAL A 12 -0.38 7.02 -4.88
CA VAL A 12 -1.28 5.93 -4.47
C VAL A 12 -2.29 5.67 -5.59
N SER A 13 -2.05 4.63 -6.39
CA SER A 13 -2.80 4.32 -7.62
C SER A 13 -4.32 4.29 -7.44
N GLU A 14 -4.82 3.72 -6.36
CA GLU A 14 -6.25 3.67 -6.06
C GLU A 14 -6.83 5.03 -5.69
N LEU A 15 -6.07 5.88 -5.00
CA LEU A 15 -6.51 7.25 -4.73
C LEU A 15 -6.55 8.08 -6.02
N ASP A 16 -5.54 7.92 -6.88
CA ASP A 16 -5.53 8.52 -8.22
C ASP A 16 -6.73 8.04 -9.04
N ARG A 17 -7.11 6.76 -8.95
CA ARG A 17 -8.30 6.23 -9.61
C ARG A 17 -9.59 6.85 -9.06
N LEU A 18 -9.69 7.04 -7.74
CA LEU A 18 -10.87 7.61 -7.09
C LEU A 18 -11.06 9.10 -7.41
N LEU A 19 -9.96 9.84 -7.54
CA LEU A 19 -9.95 11.28 -7.81
C LEU A 19 -9.82 11.63 -9.31
N GLY A 20 -9.39 10.69 -10.15
CA GLY A 20 -8.92 10.99 -11.51
C GLY A 20 -7.54 11.67 -11.54
N GLY A 21 -6.75 11.48 -10.47
CA GLY A 21 -5.51 12.19 -10.17
C GLY A 21 -5.73 13.47 -9.37
N LEU A 22 -4.62 14.00 -8.83
CA LEU A 22 -4.56 15.34 -8.27
C LEU A 22 -4.37 16.36 -9.40
N PHE A 23 -4.83 17.58 -9.20
CA PHE A 23 -4.64 18.69 -10.14
C PHE A 23 -3.74 19.76 -9.53
N ILE A 24 -2.92 20.39 -10.35
CA ILE A 24 -2.25 21.64 -9.95
C ILE A 24 -3.28 22.63 -9.42
N GLY A 25 -2.98 23.22 -8.26
CA GLY A 25 -3.87 24.09 -7.49
C GLY A 25 -4.68 23.37 -6.41
N ASP A 26 -4.66 22.03 -6.35
CA ASP A 26 -5.42 21.32 -5.33
C ASP A 26 -4.90 21.62 -3.91
N ASN A 27 -5.81 22.13 -3.07
CA ASN A 27 -5.71 22.01 -1.63
C ASN A 27 -6.43 20.73 -1.19
N VAL A 28 -5.64 19.74 -0.74
CA VAL A 28 -6.10 18.41 -0.31
C VAL A 28 -6.06 18.35 1.21
N VAL A 29 -7.23 18.31 1.83
CA VAL A 29 -7.37 18.25 3.29
C VAL A 29 -7.57 16.81 3.74
N TRP A 30 -6.79 16.39 4.72
CA TRP A 30 -6.82 15.07 5.33
C TRP A 30 -7.30 15.18 6.77
N TYR A 31 -8.53 14.73 7.02
CA TYR A 31 -9.05 14.56 8.38
C TYR A 31 -8.61 13.20 8.92
N ASP A 32 -7.64 13.21 9.82
CA ASP A 32 -6.96 12.03 10.35
C ASP A 32 -7.50 11.62 11.72
N ASP A 33 -7.87 10.35 11.87
CA ASP A 33 -8.34 9.76 13.12
C ASP A 33 -7.13 9.40 13.98
N ALA A 34 -6.99 10.10 15.12
CA ALA A 34 -5.84 10.02 16.02
C ALA A 34 -4.47 10.36 15.39
N GLY A 35 -4.43 11.10 14.27
CA GLY A 35 -3.20 11.67 13.69
C GLY A 35 -2.17 10.64 13.21
N SER A 36 -2.59 9.40 12.94
CA SER A 36 -1.69 8.27 12.66
C SER A 36 -1.79 7.72 11.25
N LEU A 37 -2.79 8.11 10.46
CA LEU A 37 -3.09 7.51 9.16
C LEU A 37 -2.61 8.35 7.99
N ALA A 38 -2.72 9.68 8.08
CA ALA A 38 -2.39 10.59 6.98
C ALA A 38 -0.89 10.60 6.67
N GLY A 39 -0.05 10.26 7.66
CA GLY A 39 1.41 10.22 7.51
C GLY A 39 1.87 9.33 6.36
N THR A 40 1.27 8.16 6.18
CA THR A 40 1.65 7.23 5.10
C THR A 40 1.27 7.78 3.72
N PHE A 41 0.12 8.46 3.59
CA PHE A 41 -0.25 9.12 2.34
C PHE A 41 0.70 10.26 2.00
N CYS A 42 1.14 11.03 3.00
CA CYS A 42 2.14 12.08 2.80
C CYS A 42 3.49 11.50 2.33
N ILE A 43 3.93 10.38 2.92
CA ILE A 43 5.16 9.69 2.49
C ILE A 43 5.07 9.28 1.01
N ASN A 44 3.95 8.66 0.58
CA ASN A 44 3.76 8.27 -0.82
C ASN A 44 3.74 9.50 -1.76
N PHE A 45 3.10 10.58 -1.34
CA PHE A 45 3.07 11.84 -2.10
C PHE A 45 4.46 12.46 -2.25
N ILE A 46 5.27 12.47 -1.19
CA ILE A 46 6.65 12.94 -1.21
C ILE A 46 7.50 12.05 -2.13
N GLN A 47 7.39 10.73 -1.99
CA GLN A 47 8.12 9.77 -2.81
C GLN A 47 7.81 9.95 -4.31
N ALA A 48 6.53 10.09 -4.67
CA ALA A 48 6.13 10.33 -6.06
C ALA A 48 6.64 11.69 -6.57
N SER A 49 6.58 12.73 -5.74
CA SER A 49 7.10 14.07 -6.08
C SER A 49 8.60 14.05 -6.33
N GLN A 50 9.36 13.31 -5.52
CA GLN A 50 10.81 13.16 -5.69
C GLN A 50 11.16 12.36 -6.95
N ALA A 51 10.40 11.31 -7.28
CA ALA A 51 10.57 10.56 -8.52
C ALA A 51 10.38 11.43 -9.78
N GLU A 52 9.52 12.45 -9.69
CA GLU A 52 9.32 13.47 -10.73
C GLU A 52 10.30 14.66 -10.65
N ASN A 53 11.31 14.60 -9.75
CA ASN A 53 12.26 15.68 -9.48
C ASN A 53 11.61 17.03 -9.07
N LYS A 54 10.45 16.97 -8.40
CA LYS A 54 9.74 18.16 -7.90
C LYS A 54 10.26 18.63 -6.56
N PHE A 55 10.13 19.93 -6.30
CA PHE A 55 10.42 20.49 -4.98
C PHE A 55 9.29 20.16 -4.02
N VAL A 56 9.67 19.78 -2.80
CA VAL A 56 8.75 19.47 -1.70
C VAL A 56 9.07 20.37 -0.52
N ILE A 57 8.07 21.05 0.01
CA ILE A 57 8.14 21.83 1.24
C ILE A 57 7.28 21.15 2.30
N TYR A 58 7.93 20.65 3.37
CA TYR A 58 7.28 19.99 4.50
C TYR A 58 7.26 20.94 5.69
N VAL A 59 6.09 21.42 6.09
CA VAL A 59 5.91 22.35 7.20
C VAL A 59 5.50 21.57 8.44
N SER A 60 6.35 21.54 9.46
CA SER A 60 6.14 20.75 10.68
C SER A 60 5.93 21.61 11.91
N PHE A 61 4.76 21.50 12.52
CA PHE A 61 4.38 22.09 13.81
C PHE A 61 4.42 21.08 14.95
N ASP A 62 4.26 19.80 14.65
CA ASP A 62 4.04 18.75 15.67
C ASP A 62 5.26 17.88 15.96
N ARG A 63 6.32 17.97 15.14
CA ARG A 63 7.51 17.10 15.27
C ARG A 63 8.80 17.89 15.25
N SER A 64 9.72 17.51 16.14
CA SER A 64 11.11 17.99 16.05
C SER A 64 11.77 17.51 14.75
N PRO A 65 12.77 18.25 14.22
CA PRO A 65 13.51 17.85 13.02
C PRO A 65 14.05 16.42 13.08
N ASN A 66 14.62 16.00 14.22
CA ASN A 66 15.15 14.63 14.36
C ASN A 66 14.06 13.57 14.17
N ASN A 67 12.91 13.72 14.82
CA ASN A 67 11.81 12.75 14.72
C ASN A 67 11.23 12.70 13.30
N LEU A 68 11.15 13.86 12.64
CA LEU A 68 10.68 13.93 11.26
C LEU A 68 11.67 13.29 10.28
N LEU A 69 12.98 13.53 10.44
CA LEU A 69 14.00 12.90 9.61
C LEU A 69 13.98 11.37 9.75
N GLU A 70 13.83 10.85 10.98
CA GLU A 70 13.68 9.42 11.22
C GLU A 70 12.42 8.85 10.55
N LYS A 71 11.29 9.57 10.61
CA LYS A 71 10.04 9.18 9.93
C LYS A 71 10.17 9.17 8.40
N LEU A 72 10.92 10.12 7.84
CA LEU A 72 11.12 10.22 6.38
C LEU A 72 12.15 9.22 5.85
N GLY A 73 13.11 8.80 6.68
CA GLY A 73 14.17 7.88 6.28
C GLY A 73 14.92 8.37 5.04
N ASP A 74 15.06 7.51 4.04
CA ASP A 74 15.77 7.82 2.79
C ASP A 74 15.17 9.01 2.02
N LEU A 75 13.88 9.34 2.22
CA LEU A 75 13.25 10.50 1.58
C LEU A 75 13.83 11.83 2.07
N ALA A 76 14.45 11.84 3.26
CA ALA A 76 15.16 13.01 3.76
C ALA A 76 16.49 13.26 3.04
N GLU A 77 17.03 12.26 2.34
CA GLU A 77 18.27 12.39 1.56
C GLU A 77 18.01 12.97 0.17
N ASN A 78 17.34 14.13 0.11
CA ASN A 78 16.99 14.78 -1.14
C ASN A 78 17.15 16.32 -1.07
N PRO A 79 17.98 16.96 -1.92
CA PRO A 79 18.20 18.41 -1.92
C PRO A 79 17.00 19.24 -2.38
N ARG A 80 15.98 18.61 -2.97
CA ARG A 80 14.72 19.25 -3.35
C ARG A 80 13.65 19.18 -2.26
N LEU A 81 13.95 18.54 -1.13
CA LEU A 81 13.14 18.59 0.07
C LEU A 81 13.58 19.76 0.97
N THR A 82 12.63 20.58 1.37
CA THR A 82 12.81 21.61 2.41
C THR A 82 11.88 21.33 3.57
N ILE A 83 12.44 21.12 4.76
CA ILE A 83 11.70 21.00 6.02
C ILE A 83 11.64 22.38 6.66
N VAL A 84 10.43 22.86 6.94
CA VAL A 84 10.18 24.09 7.69
C VAL A 84 9.82 23.70 9.11
N ASP A 85 10.76 23.93 10.03
CA ASP A 85 10.65 23.59 11.44
C ASP A 85 9.97 24.74 12.21
N CYS A 86 8.66 24.58 12.42
CA CYS A 86 7.85 25.41 13.31
C CYS A 86 7.74 24.81 14.73
N PHE A 87 8.20 23.57 14.93
CA PHE A 87 8.11 22.87 16.21
C PHE A 87 9.12 23.43 17.21
N THR A 88 10.40 23.54 16.84
CA THR A 88 11.49 23.81 17.80
C THR A 88 11.26 25.07 18.62
N CYS A 89 10.86 26.18 17.99
CA CYS A 89 10.53 27.43 18.67
C CYS A 89 9.03 27.58 19.01
N GLY A 90 8.18 26.66 18.54
CA GLY A 90 6.77 26.60 18.88
C GLY A 90 6.54 25.67 20.07
N LYS A 91 5.96 24.49 19.82
CA LYS A 91 5.69 23.47 20.84
C LYS A 91 6.93 22.95 21.57
N GLY A 92 8.12 23.08 20.96
CA GLY A 92 9.40 22.76 21.59
C GLY A 92 9.94 23.87 22.51
N GLU A 93 9.25 25.00 22.59
CA GLU A 93 9.51 26.16 23.46
C GLU A 93 10.93 26.74 23.35
N GLY A 94 11.61 26.50 22.23
CA GLY A 94 12.99 26.91 22.04
C GLY A 94 13.96 26.22 23.01
N SER A 95 13.57 25.10 23.61
CA SER A 95 14.40 24.42 24.60
C SER A 95 15.76 24.00 24.03
N ASP A 96 16.78 23.98 24.89
CA ASP A 96 18.14 23.60 24.48
C ASP A 96 18.21 22.19 23.91
N ILE A 97 17.32 21.28 24.33
CA ILE A 97 17.27 19.90 23.85
C ILE A 97 17.04 19.87 22.34
N PHE A 98 16.06 20.63 21.83
CA PHE A 98 15.77 20.69 20.40
C PHE A 98 16.77 21.59 19.66
N ASN A 99 17.20 22.71 20.25
CA ASN A 99 18.18 23.59 19.63
C ASN A 99 19.58 22.94 19.45
N ARG A 100 19.92 21.90 20.21
CA ARG A 100 21.14 21.09 19.96
C ARG A 100 21.19 20.51 18.55
N PHE A 101 20.05 20.32 17.88
CA PHE A 101 20.00 19.90 16.48
C PHE A 101 20.81 20.82 15.56
N TYR A 102 20.63 22.13 15.73
CA TYR A 102 21.26 23.17 14.92
C TYR A 102 22.69 23.51 15.37
N LYS A 103 23.01 23.26 16.66
CA LYS A 103 24.36 23.47 17.19
C LYS A 103 25.35 22.40 16.73
N LYS A 104 24.88 21.19 16.40
CA LYS A 104 25.71 20.10 15.86
C LYS A 104 25.77 20.23 14.34
N ASP A 105 26.91 19.90 13.72
CA ASP A 105 27.08 19.76 12.26
C ASP A 105 26.14 18.71 11.63
N ARG A 106 25.27 18.07 12.41
CA ARG A 106 24.23 17.18 11.90
C ARG A 106 23.42 17.86 10.81
N HIS A 107 22.91 19.08 11.02
CA HIS A 107 22.08 19.82 10.04
C HIS A 107 22.79 20.12 8.70
N ARG A 108 24.14 20.06 8.66
CA ARG A 108 24.95 20.27 7.45
C ARG A 108 25.24 18.98 6.69
N ARG A 109 24.94 17.83 7.29
CA ARG A 109 25.18 16.50 6.69
C ARG A 109 23.96 15.94 5.99
N GLN A 110 22.75 16.48 6.21
CA GLN A 110 21.58 16.04 5.46
C GLN A 110 21.64 16.61 4.05
N SER A 111 21.14 15.81 3.12
CA SER A 111 20.96 16.28 1.76
C SER A 111 19.78 17.26 1.63
N CYS A 112 18.74 17.18 2.50
CA CYS A 112 17.62 18.13 2.50
C CYS A 112 17.92 19.47 3.19
N ASN A 113 17.19 20.51 2.80
CA ASN A 113 17.25 21.82 3.45
C ASN A 113 16.35 21.84 4.70
N ILE A 114 16.83 22.42 5.80
CA ILE A 114 16.04 22.58 7.03
C ILE A 114 16.05 24.04 7.44
N VAL A 115 14.86 24.64 7.52
CA VAL A 115 14.66 26.06 7.84
C VAL A 115 13.90 26.17 9.17
N LYS A 116 14.57 26.69 10.20
CA LYS A 116 13.94 26.97 11.49
C LYS A 116 13.15 28.28 11.46
N ILE A 117 11.90 28.23 11.90
CA ILE A 117 11.10 29.44 12.14
C ILE A 117 11.27 29.85 13.61
N ASN A 118 11.74 31.07 13.85
CA ASN A 118 12.00 31.56 15.21
C ASN A 118 10.72 32.02 15.93
N GLU A 119 9.71 32.47 15.19
CA GLU A 119 8.43 32.96 15.73
C GLU A 119 7.22 32.24 15.12
N PRO A 120 7.11 30.90 15.25
CA PRO A 120 6.03 30.13 14.63
C PRO A 120 4.64 30.43 15.22
N GLN A 121 4.56 31.04 16.40
CA GLN A 121 3.33 31.54 17.02
C GLN A 121 2.69 32.71 16.25
N ALA A 122 3.47 33.44 15.45
CA ALA A 122 2.98 34.51 14.61
C ALA A 122 2.72 33.97 13.21
N PHE A 123 1.45 33.64 12.89
CA PHE A 123 1.12 33.05 11.59
C PHE A 123 1.61 33.88 10.39
N ARG A 124 1.65 35.22 10.51
CA ARG A 124 2.19 36.11 9.45
C ARG A 124 3.68 35.87 9.18
N GLN A 125 4.47 35.55 10.22
CA GLN A 125 5.88 35.22 10.06
C GLN A 125 6.05 33.88 9.34
N VAL A 126 5.23 32.89 9.68
CA VAL A 126 5.20 31.60 8.98
C VAL A 126 4.87 31.82 7.50
N MET A 127 3.85 32.62 7.19
CA MET A 127 3.48 32.93 5.80
C MET A 127 4.62 33.61 5.02
N ALA A 128 5.23 34.65 5.60
CA ALA A 128 6.34 35.34 4.97
C ALA A 128 7.54 34.40 4.72
N ALA A 129 7.84 33.52 5.67
CA ALA A 129 8.89 32.52 5.53
C ALA A 129 8.59 31.55 4.38
N LEU A 130 7.37 31.02 4.29
CA LEU A 130 6.97 30.11 3.21
C LEU A 130 7.07 30.79 1.83
N GLN A 131 6.65 32.05 1.72
CA GLN A 131 6.80 32.83 0.49
C GLN A 131 8.27 32.99 0.11
N ASN A 132 9.14 33.32 1.07
CA ASN A 132 10.58 33.47 0.82
C ASN A 132 11.25 32.15 0.41
N ILE A 133 10.84 31.03 1.01
CA ILE A 133 11.34 29.69 0.66
C ILE A 133 10.87 29.27 -0.74
N HIS A 134 9.62 29.57 -1.09
CA HIS A 134 9.04 29.22 -2.38
C HIS A 134 9.57 30.09 -3.53
N LYS A 135 9.77 31.39 -3.30
CA LYS A 135 10.15 32.39 -4.32
C LYS A 135 11.30 31.98 -5.27
N PRO A 136 12.42 31.37 -4.81
CA PRO A 136 13.50 30.97 -5.72
C PRO A 136 13.24 29.65 -6.45
N LEU A 137 12.20 28.90 -6.11
CA LEU A 137 11.91 27.59 -6.70
C LEU A 137 11.20 27.76 -8.05
N GLN A 138 11.56 26.92 -9.02
CA GLN A 138 10.97 26.91 -10.36
C GLN A 138 10.08 25.68 -10.55
N GLY A 139 9.02 25.84 -11.36
CA GLY A 139 8.03 24.80 -11.62
C GLY A 139 7.00 24.67 -10.51
N ASP A 140 6.23 23.59 -10.54
CA ASP A 140 5.23 23.28 -9.54
C ASP A 140 5.87 22.73 -8.25
N VAL A 141 5.46 23.29 -7.12
CA VAL A 141 5.97 22.94 -5.78
C VAL A 141 4.91 22.17 -5.00
N ARG A 142 5.35 21.18 -4.23
CA ARG A 142 4.51 20.28 -3.45
C ARG A 142 4.61 20.65 -1.98
N PHE A 143 3.49 20.85 -1.31
CA PHE A 143 3.45 21.21 0.10
C PHE A 143 2.82 20.09 0.94
N VAL A 144 3.39 19.86 2.12
CA VAL A 144 2.79 19.08 3.19
C VAL A 144 2.77 19.92 4.46
N PHE A 145 1.58 20.24 4.96
CA PHE A 145 1.37 20.96 6.21
C PHE A 145 0.96 19.97 7.31
N GLU A 146 1.88 19.67 8.23
CA GLU A 146 1.67 18.85 9.44
C GLU A 146 1.81 19.73 10.68
N SER A 147 0.73 20.22 11.29
CA SER A 147 -0.68 20.05 10.92
C SER A 147 -1.49 21.31 11.25
N LEU A 148 -2.71 21.41 10.70
CA LEU A 148 -3.68 22.45 11.08
C LEU A 148 -4.06 22.35 12.58
N THR A 149 -4.04 21.15 13.15
CA THR A 149 -4.22 20.97 14.61
C THR A 149 -3.04 21.54 15.39
N GLY A 150 -1.81 21.27 14.94
CA GLY A 150 -0.61 21.83 15.56
C GLY A 150 -0.56 23.35 15.51
N MET A 151 -1.05 23.93 14.42
CA MET A 151 -1.24 25.37 14.28
C MET A 151 -2.29 25.92 15.26
N GLN A 152 -3.44 25.25 15.42
CA GLN A 152 -4.47 25.65 16.40
C GLN A 152 -3.90 25.70 17.81
N ASP A 153 -3.21 24.63 18.23
CA ASP A 153 -2.64 24.51 19.57
C ASP A 153 -1.65 25.65 19.83
N LEU A 154 -0.79 25.96 18.85
CA LEU A 154 0.22 27.00 18.98
C LEU A 154 -0.35 28.42 18.90
N TRP A 155 -1.40 28.63 18.09
CA TRP A 155 -1.99 29.96 17.86
C TRP A 155 -3.16 30.28 18.79
N GLY A 156 -3.48 29.38 19.73
CA GLY A 156 -4.48 29.62 20.77
C GLY A 156 -5.93 29.61 20.27
N GLY A 157 -6.20 29.04 19.10
CA GLY A 157 -7.58 28.85 18.61
C GLY A 157 -7.77 28.76 17.11
N GLU A 158 -8.99 28.38 16.72
CA GLU A 158 -9.40 28.14 15.33
C GLU A 158 -9.42 29.39 14.45
N GLU A 159 -9.59 30.58 15.03
CA GLU A 159 -9.70 31.82 14.26
C GLU A 159 -8.39 32.15 13.52
N ALA A 160 -7.24 31.94 14.18
CA ALA A 160 -5.94 32.15 13.56
C ALA A 160 -5.68 31.13 12.45
N VAL A 161 -6.05 29.87 12.67
CA VAL A 161 -5.96 28.81 11.65
C VAL A 161 -6.81 29.15 10.44
N LEU A 162 -8.05 29.60 10.65
CA LEU A 162 -8.95 29.99 9.58
C LEU A 162 -8.38 31.17 8.77
N LYS A 163 -7.84 32.20 9.44
CA LYS A 163 -7.19 33.35 8.77
C LYS A 163 -5.99 32.90 7.93
N PHE A 164 -5.11 32.08 8.50
CA PHE A 164 -3.95 31.53 7.80
C PHE A 164 -4.37 30.71 6.58
N TYR A 165 -5.31 29.77 6.76
CA TYR A 165 -5.78 28.88 5.70
C TYR A 165 -6.46 29.65 4.57
N THR A 166 -7.36 30.58 4.91
CA THR A 166 -8.10 31.40 3.93
C THR A 166 -7.19 32.33 3.14
N HIS A 167 -6.07 32.77 3.74
CA HIS A 167 -5.08 33.59 3.04
C HIS A 167 -4.08 32.75 2.22
N SER A 168 -3.67 31.60 2.74
CA SER A 168 -2.62 30.76 2.12
C SER A 168 -3.13 29.95 0.93
N CYS A 169 -4.34 29.37 1.01
CA CYS A 169 -4.85 28.50 -0.06
C CYS A 169 -5.00 29.20 -1.42
N PRO A 170 -5.58 30.42 -1.51
CA PRO A 170 -5.63 31.15 -2.78
C PRO A 170 -4.23 31.49 -3.32
N GLN A 171 -3.29 31.85 -2.45
CA GLN A 171 -1.90 32.11 -2.87
C GLN A 171 -1.25 30.85 -3.44
N LEU A 172 -1.41 29.72 -2.77
CA LEU A 172 -0.88 28.43 -3.21
C LEU A 172 -1.50 27.97 -4.54
N TYR A 173 -2.78 28.29 -4.78
CA TYR A 173 -3.45 28.03 -6.05
C TYR A 173 -2.79 28.84 -7.19
N GLU A 174 -2.61 30.16 -7.01
CA GLU A 174 -1.96 31.02 -8.00
C GLU A 174 -0.49 30.66 -8.26
N LEU A 175 0.19 30.08 -7.25
CA LEU A 175 1.57 29.61 -7.36
C LEU A 175 1.70 28.24 -8.05
N ASN A 176 0.63 27.68 -8.62
CA ASN A 176 0.62 26.37 -9.28
C ASN A 176 1.17 25.24 -8.38
N THR A 177 0.76 25.21 -7.12
CA THR A 177 1.22 24.21 -6.14
C THR A 177 0.21 23.08 -5.94
N ILE A 178 0.60 22.03 -5.23
CA ILE A 178 -0.34 21.09 -4.60
C ILE A 178 -0.04 21.07 -3.12
N ALA A 179 -1.07 21.20 -2.28
CA ALA A 179 -0.89 21.28 -0.84
C ALA A 179 -1.70 20.23 -0.09
N TYR A 180 -1.01 19.40 0.68
CA TYR A 180 -1.62 18.49 1.65
C TYR A 180 -1.75 19.19 3.00
N TRP A 181 -2.95 19.17 3.57
CA TRP A 181 -3.27 19.78 4.86
C TRP A 181 -3.78 18.73 5.81
N ILE A 182 -3.02 18.41 6.86
CA ILE A 182 -3.42 17.40 7.83
C ILE A 182 -4.17 18.09 8.97
N ALA A 183 -5.30 17.54 9.38
CA ALA A 183 -6.07 17.99 10.54
C ALA A 183 -6.60 16.78 11.30
N GLU A 184 -6.53 16.81 12.62
CA GLU A 184 -7.13 15.76 13.44
C GLU A 184 -8.65 15.85 13.36
N LYS A 185 -9.28 14.74 12.98
CA LYS A 185 -10.72 14.67 12.76
C LYS A 185 -11.54 15.08 13.99
N GLY A 186 -11.08 14.75 15.20
CA GLY A 186 -11.79 15.05 16.44
C GLY A 186 -11.54 16.44 17.03
N ALA A 187 -10.50 17.15 16.57
CA ALA A 187 -9.96 18.32 17.28
C ALA A 187 -10.56 19.67 16.86
N HIS A 188 -11.31 19.70 15.75
CA HIS A 188 -11.82 20.94 15.14
C HIS A 188 -13.35 20.98 15.08
N SER A 189 -13.90 22.17 15.28
CA SER A 189 -15.32 22.49 15.22
C SER A 189 -15.90 22.22 13.84
N LEU A 190 -17.20 21.94 13.80
CA LEU A 190 -17.93 21.79 12.53
C LEU A 190 -17.87 23.07 11.68
N ARG A 191 -17.84 24.24 12.34
CA ARG A 191 -17.71 25.54 11.67
C ARG A 191 -16.38 25.64 10.94
N LEU A 192 -15.26 25.38 11.59
CA LEU A 192 -13.95 25.47 10.97
C LEU A 192 -13.83 24.48 9.79
N LYS A 193 -14.24 23.23 9.99
CA LYS A 193 -14.23 22.21 8.92
C LYS A 193 -15.06 22.61 7.71
N ALA A 194 -16.23 23.21 7.91
CA ALA A 194 -17.07 23.69 6.82
C ALA A 194 -16.35 24.77 5.98
N HIS A 195 -15.67 25.73 6.62
CA HIS A 195 -14.90 26.77 5.91
C HIS A 195 -13.68 26.19 5.19
N ILE A 196 -12.95 25.29 5.84
CA ILE A 196 -11.82 24.58 5.23
C ILE A 196 -12.29 23.83 3.97
N ASN A 197 -13.37 23.07 4.07
CA ASN A 197 -13.94 22.30 2.97
C ASN A 197 -14.52 23.18 1.86
N GLN A 198 -14.96 24.40 2.16
CA GLN A 198 -15.43 25.33 1.14
C GLN A 198 -14.29 25.73 0.20
N ILE A 199 -13.09 25.96 0.76
CA ILE A 199 -11.90 26.42 0.02
C ILE A 199 -11.14 25.23 -0.62
N ALA A 200 -11.06 24.10 0.08
CA ALA A 200 -10.34 22.91 -0.38
C ALA A 200 -10.93 22.33 -1.67
N GLN A 201 -10.09 21.86 -2.60
CA GLN A 201 -10.54 21.17 -3.80
C GLN A 201 -10.88 19.70 -3.48
N VAL A 202 -10.13 19.11 -2.55
CA VAL A 202 -10.31 17.72 -2.11
C VAL A 202 -10.34 17.68 -0.58
N ALA A 203 -11.32 16.97 -0.02
CA ALA A 203 -11.39 16.68 1.40
C ALA A 203 -11.53 15.18 1.60
N VAL A 204 -10.66 14.61 2.42
CA VAL A 204 -10.55 13.18 2.68
C VAL A 204 -10.72 12.93 4.16
N ASP A 205 -11.58 11.99 4.51
CA ASP A 205 -11.74 11.47 5.86
C ASP A 205 -11.02 10.13 5.97
N LEU A 206 -10.06 10.06 6.88
CA LEU A 206 -9.44 8.82 7.33
C LEU A 206 -10.06 8.45 8.66
N SER A 207 -10.52 7.21 8.76
CA SER A 207 -11.14 6.67 9.97
C SER A 207 -10.61 5.27 10.26
N MET A 208 -10.50 4.93 11.54
CA MET A 208 -10.25 3.55 11.95
C MET A 208 -11.47 3.02 12.71
N LYS A 209 -12.05 1.91 12.21
CA LYS A 209 -13.16 1.24 12.89
C LYS A 209 -12.88 -0.24 13.02
N ARG A 210 -12.88 -0.75 14.26
CA ARG A 210 -12.68 -2.18 14.57
C ARG A 210 -11.40 -2.74 13.92
N GLY A 211 -10.30 -1.99 14.01
CA GLY A 211 -8.99 -2.35 13.44
C GLY A 211 -8.89 -2.22 11.91
N ARG A 212 -9.92 -1.73 11.22
CA ARG A 212 -9.88 -1.47 9.78
C ARG A 212 -9.77 0.02 9.50
N SER A 213 -8.77 0.40 8.72
CA SER A 213 -8.64 1.77 8.22
C SER A 213 -9.51 1.95 6.99
N SER A 214 -10.16 3.10 6.89
CA SER A 214 -10.98 3.47 5.75
C SER A 214 -10.69 4.90 5.32
N LEU A 215 -10.70 5.12 4.01
CA LEU A 215 -10.63 6.42 3.36
C LEU A 215 -12.00 6.75 2.76
N THR A 216 -12.53 7.92 3.05
CA THR A 216 -13.77 8.42 2.46
C THR A 216 -13.52 9.79 1.85
N LEU A 217 -13.84 9.95 0.56
CA LEU A 217 -13.80 11.27 -0.07
C LEU A 217 -15.03 12.06 0.40
N LEU A 218 -14.82 13.15 1.14
CA LEU A 218 -15.90 14.07 1.55
C LEU A 218 -16.18 15.12 0.47
N LYS A 219 -15.14 15.53 -0.28
CA LYS A 219 -15.23 16.47 -1.39
C LYS A 219 -14.20 16.11 -2.45
N ALA A 220 -14.60 16.21 -3.71
CA ALA A 220 -13.74 16.09 -4.88
C ALA A 220 -14.27 17.06 -5.95
N GLU A 221 -13.83 18.32 -5.87
CA GLU A 221 -14.34 19.40 -6.72
C GLU A 221 -14.08 19.10 -8.20
N LYS A 222 -15.08 19.35 -9.06
CA LYS A 222 -15.03 19.13 -10.53
C LYS A 222 -14.67 17.68 -10.93
N ARG A 223 -14.89 16.70 -10.06
CA ARG A 223 -14.63 15.27 -10.28
C ARG A 223 -15.91 14.43 -10.16
N ASN A 224 -15.82 13.16 -10.53
CA ASN A 224 -16.97 12.25 -10.59
C ASN A 224 -17.67 12.09 -9.22
N PRO A 225 -18.99 12.34 -9.12
CA PRO A 225 -19.73 12.29 -7.85
C PRO A 225 -19.93 10.87 -7.28
N GLY A 226 -19.73 9.81 -8.06
CA GLY A 226 -20.02 8.42 -7.67
C GLY A 226 -19.08 7.80 -6.61
N THR A 227 -18.04 8.50 -6.18
CA THR A 227 -17.05 8.01 -5.19
C THR A 227 -17.08 8.78 -3.87
N VAL A 228 -17.79 9.91 -3.81
CA VAL A 228 -17.92 10.75 -2.62
C VAL A 228 -18.79 10.04 -1.58
N ASN A 229 -18.46 10.20 -0.31
CA ASN A 229 -19.14 9.62 0.86
C ASN A 229 -19.19 8.07 0.88
N THR A 230 -18.38 7.39 0.07
CA THR A 230 -18.28 5.93 0.08
C THR A 230 -16.95 5.50 0.71
N PRO A 231 -16.97 4.80 1.86
CA PRO A 231 -15.74 4.36 2.51
C PRO A 231 -15.02 3.29 1.68
N ARG A 232 -13.70 3.45 1.56
CA ARG A 232 -12.78 2.53 0.91
C ARG A 232 -11.80 2.01 1.95
N TYR A 233 -11.91 0.74 2.28
CA TYR A 233 -11.03 0.13 3.29
C TYR A 233 -9.64 -0.08 2.72
N TYR A 234 -8.63 0.13 3.56
CA TYR A 234 -7.24 -0.05 3.19
C TYR A 234 -6.42 -0.53 4.40
N TRP A 235 -5.24 -1.06 4.13
CA TRP A 235 -4.23 -1.36 5.12
C TRP A 235 -2.87 -0.90 4.63
N THR A 236 -1.92 -0.78 5.55
CA THR A 236 -0.54 -0.40 5.27
C THR A 236 0.40 -1.58 5.46
N ASP A 237 1.38 -1.70 4.58
CA ASP A 237 2.52 -2.62 4.70
C ASP A 237 3.80 -1.80 4.57
N GLY A 238 4.36 -1.39 5.71
CA GLY A 238 5.36 -0.33 5.76
C GLY A 238 4.78 0.99 5.21
N THR A 239 5.39 1.51 4.14
CA THR A 239 4.94 2.73 3.45
C THR A 239 3.91 2.45 2.35
N GLN A 240 3.66 1.19 1.99
CA GLN A 240 2.75 0.86 0.90
C GLN A 240 1.29 0.85 1.38
N ILE A 241 0.41 1.53 0.66
CA ILE A 241 -1.02 1.59 0.93
C ILE A 241 -1.74 0.64 -0.03
N ARG A 242 -2.52 -0.29 0.51
CA ARG A 242 -3.31 -1.24 -0.28
C ARG A 242 -4.77 -1.14 0.08
N PHE A 243 -5.62 -0.95 -0.93
CA PHE A 243 -7.07 -0.91 -0.75
C PHE A 243 -7.68 -2.31 -0.88
N GLU A 244 -8.73 -2.56 -0.13
CA GLU A 244 -9.60 -3.72 -0.34
C GLU A 244 -10.29 -3.55 -1.71
N ASP A 245 -9.90 -4.35 -2.70
CA ASP A 245 -10.56 -4.38 -4.00
C ASP A 245 -12.05 -4.70 -3.81
N GLN A 246 -12.95 -3.92 -4.42
CA GLN A 246 -14.38 -4.26 -4.50
C GLN A 246 -14.65 -5.61 -5.23
N LYS A 247 -13.62 -6.21 -5.85
CA LYS A 247 -13.67 -7.54 -6.48
C LYS A 247 -12.72 -8.58 -5.86
N ARG A 248 -12.02 -8.26 -4.78
CA ARG A 248 -11.38 -9.27 -3.92
C ARG A 248 -12.01 -9.18 -2.53
N ALA A 249 -13.15 -9.82 -2.39
CA ALA A 249 -13.57 -10.32 -1.09
C ALA A 249 -12.66 -11.50 -0.70
N SER A 250 -11.38 -11.20 -0.49
CA SER A 250 -10.59 -11.84 0.55
C SER A 250 -10.73 -10.91 1.73
N GLY A 251 -11.88 -10.95 2.39
CA GLY A 251 -12.06 -10.19 3.63
C GLY A 251 -10.91 -10.52 4.59
N PRO A 252 -10.53 -9.62 5.50
CA PRO A 252 -9.55 -9.97 6.52
C PRO A 252 -10.03 -11.25 7.22
N ILE A 253 -9.13 -12.22 7.31
CA ILE A 253 -9.41 -13.55 7.87
C ILE A 253 -10.04 -13.34 9.25
N ASP A 254 -11.32 -13.68 9.37
CA ASP A 254 -12.08 -13.49 10.61
C ASP A 254 -11.76 -14.65 11.57
N ILE A 255 -10.58 -14.56 12.20
CA ILE A 255 -10.08 -15.54 13.16
C ILE A 255 -11.06 -15.69 14.34
N GLY A 256 -11.67 -14.59 14.80
CA GLY A 256 -12.61 -14.59 15.92
C GLY A 256 -13.88 -15.40 15.63
N GLN A 257 -14.54 -15.12 14.51
CA GLN A 257 -15.72 -15.89 14.10
C GLN A 257 -15.38 -17.34 13.80
N ARG A 258 -14.21 -17.59 13.19
CA ARG A 258 -13.76 -18.94 12.89
C ARG A 258 -13.48 -19.74 14.15
N LEU A 259 -12.84 -19.13 15.15
CA LEU A 259 -12.62 -19.71 16.46
C LEU A 259 -13.96 -20.04 17.15
N LYS A 260 -14.90 -19.09 17.17
CA LYS A 260 -16.24 -19.31 17.73
C LYS A 260 -16.94 -20.50 17.07
N ALA A 261 -16.89 -20.59 15.74
CA ALA A 261 -17.49 -21.68 14.99
C ALA A 261 -16.85 -23.04 15.32
N LEU A 262 -15.52 -23.10 15.37
CA LEU A 262 -14.78 -24.33 15.70
C LEU A 262 -15.04 -24.76 17.14
N ARG A 263 -15.01 -23.83 18.10
CA ARG A 263 -15.32 -24.08 19.51
C ARG A 263 -16.76 -24.59 19.67
N THR A 264 -17.73 -23.90 19.08
CA THR A 264 -19.16 -24.24 19.22
C THR A 264 -19.47 -25.59 18.57
N ARG A 265 -18.82 -25.94 17.45
CA ARG A 265 -18.96 -27.27 16.82
C ARG A 265 -18.50 -28.42 17.71
N GLN A 266 -17.55 -28.17 18.60
CA GLN A 266 -17.07 -29.15 19.57
C GLN A 266 -17.82 -29.08 20.91
N GLY A 267 -18.82 -28.21 21.04
CA GLY A 267 -19.61 -28.07 22.28
C GLY A 267 -18.86 -27.43 23.45
N ILE A 268 -17.66 -26.89 23.23
CA ILE A 268 -16.82 -26.31 24.29
C ILE A 268 -17.32 -24.90 24.62
N SER A 269 -17.43 -24.52 25.89
CA SER A 269 -17.77 -23.14 26.31
C SER A 269 -16.56 -22.20 26.26
N GLN A 270 -16.80 -20.88 26.24
CA GLN A 270 -15.71 -19.89 26.30
C GLN A 270 -14.87 -20.05 27.57
N THR A 271 -15.53 -20.37 28.70
CA THR A 271 -14.88 -20.58 30.00
C THR A 271 -13.97 -21.81 29.99
N GLU A 272 -14.41 -22.90 29.38
CA GLU A 272 -13.61 -24.12 29.25
C GLU A 272 -12.41 -23.92 28.33
N LEU A 273 -12.61 -23.26 27.19
CA LEU A 273 -11.50 -22.92 26.29
C LEU A 273 -10.49 -22.00 26.98
N ALA A 274 -10.96 -20.99 27.70
CA ALA A 274 -10.11 -20.06 28.44
C ALA A 274 -9.24 -20.77 29.49
N ARG A 275 -9.84 -21.70 30.25
CA ARG A 275 -9.14 -22.52 31.24
C ARG A 275 -8.02 -23.36 30.61
N SER A 276 -8.31 -24.04 29.50
CA SER A 276 -7.35 -24.90 28.80
C SER A 276 -6.21 -24.10 28.13
N VAL A 277 -6.51 -22.90 27.64
CA VAL A 277 -5.52 -22.01 27.02
C VAL A 277 -4.73 -21.22 28.07
N GLY A 278 -5.23 -21.08 29.29
CA GLY A 278 -4.59 -20.31 30.37
C GLY A 278 -4.80 -18.80 30.24
N VAL A 279 -5.98 -18.40 29.77
CA VAL A 279 -6.40 -16.98 29.64
C VAL A 279 -7.74 -16.76 30.36
N THR A 280 -8.19 -15.51 30.47
CA THR A 280 -9.51 -15.24 31.07
C THR A 280 -10.64 -15.53 30.07
N PRO A 281 -11.86 -15.89 30.54
CA PRO A 281 -13.02 -16.03 29.66
C PRO A 281 -13.33 -14.74 28.87
N SER A 282 -13.05 -13.57 29.47
CA SER A 282 -13.14 -12.26 28.79
C SER A 282 -12.20 -12.19 27.58
N THR A 283 -10.97 -12.68 27.71
CA THR A 283 -9.99 -12.74 26.62
C THR A 283 -10.52 -13.60 25.45
N ILE A 284 -11.07 -14.79 25.72
CA ILE A 284 -11.67 -15.63 24.66
C ILE A 284 -12.87 -14.93 24.02
N SER A 285 -13.73 -14.29 24.81
CA SER A 285 -14.88 -13.54 24.29
C SER A 285 -14.46 -12.35 23.41
N GLN A 286 -13.42 -11.63 23.83
CA GLN A 286 -12.83 -10.53 23.07
C GLN A 286 -12.16 -11.02 21.78
N ILE A 287 -11.50 -12.18 21.79
CA ILE A 287 -10.97 -12.82 20.57
C ILE A 287 -12.11 -13.22 19.62
N GLU A 288 -13.13 -13.92 20.12
CA GLU A 288 -14.27 -14.38 19.30
C GLU A 288 -15.10 -13.23 18.72
N SER A 289 -15.07 -12.06 19.37
CA SER A 289 -15.75 -10.84 18.95
C SER A 289 -14.86 -9.91 18.12
N ASN A 290 -13.63 -10.33 17.78
CA ASN A 290 -12.62 -9.53 17.08
C ASN A 290 -12.27 -8.19 17.77
N LEU A 291 -12.42 -8.11 19.10
CA LEU A 291 -12.00 -6.96 19.90
C LEU A 291 -10.48 -6.97 20.13
N ILE A 292 -9.88 -8.16 20.24
CA ILE A 292 -8.44 -8.37 20.34
C ILE A 292 -8.02 -9.53 19.44
N TYR A 293 -6.78 -9.52 18.96
CA TYR A 293 -6.19 -10.65 18.26
C TYR A 293 -5.32 -11.48 19.22
N PRO A 294 -5.37 -12.82 19.15
CA PRO A 294 -4.47 -13.65 19.93
C PRO A 294 -3.04 -13.47 19.42
N SER A 295 -2.06 -13.53 20.32
CA SER A 295 -0.66 -13.68 19.91
C SER A 295 -0.47 -15.01 19.17
N LEU A 296 0.55 -15.11 18.32
CA LEU A 296 0.83 -16.34 17.59
C LEU A 296 0.97 -17.57 18.52
N PRO A 297 1.69 -17.50 19.67
CA PRO A 297 1.72 -18.60 20.63
C PRO A 297 0.35 -18.96 21.22
N ALA A 298 -0.50 -17.96 21.50
CA ALA A 298 -1.86 -18.21 21.98
C ALA A 298 -2.72 -18.90 20.91
N LEU A 299 -2.57 -18.51 19.64
CA LEU A 299 -3.29 -19.14 18.53
C LEU A 299 -2.88 -20.61 18.33
N PHE A 300 -1.59 -20.94 18.46
CA PHE A 300 -1.12 -22.33 18.47
C PHE A 300 -1.73 -23.13 19.62
N LYS A 301 -1.70 -22.58 20.83
CA LYS A 301 -2.27 -23.25 22.02
C LYS A 301 -3.78 -23.47 21.90
N ILE A 302 -4.50 -22.53 21.31
CA ILE A 302 -5.92 -22.68 20.99
C ILE A 302 -6.13 -23.78 19.94
N ALA A 303 -5.30 -23.84 18.90
CA ALA A 303 -5.36 -24.90 17.88
C ALA A 303 -5.19 -26.29 18.50
N ASP A 304 -4.18 -26.44 19.35
CA ASP A 304 -3.86 -27.68 20.05
C ASP A 304 -5.00 -28.10 20.99
N THR A 305 -5.53 -27.13 21.76
CA THR A 305 -6.67 -27.36 22.68
C THR A 305 -7.91 -27.86 21.93
N LEU A 306 -8.16 -27.32 20.73
CA LEU A 306 -9.27 -27.71 19.87
C LEU A 306 -8.93 -28.91 18.97
N SER A 307 -7.72 -29.49 19.08
CA SER A 307 -7.25 -30.62 18.26
C SER A 307 -7.41 -30.39 16.74
N ILE A 308 -7.08 -29.19 16.28
CA ILE A 308 -7.14 -28.80 14.86
C ILE A 308 -5.79 -28.33 14.36
N LYS A 309 -5.56 -28.46 13.05
CA LYS A 309 -4.42 -27.79 12.41
C LYS A 309 -4.63 -26.28 12.48
N ILE A 310 -3.56 -25.52 12.77
CA ILE A 310 -3.61 -24.06 12.81
C ILE A 310 -4.16 -23.45 11.50
N SER A 311 -3.92 -24.12 10.36
CA SER A 311 -4.48 -23.75 9.05
C SER A 311 -6.01 -23.67 9.02
N ALA A 312 -6.71 -24.38 9.92
CA ALA A 312 -8.17 -24.39 9.99
C ALA A 312 -8.78 -23.03 10.39
N PHE A 313 -8.01 -22.14 11.05
CA PHE A 313 -8.40 -20.75 11.30
C PHE A 313 -8.37 -19.89 10.03
N PHE A 314 -7.63 -20.32 9.01
CA PHE A 314 -7.38 -19.58 7.78
C PHE A 314 -8.12 -20.16 6.56
N GLN A 315 -8.80 -21.30 6.72
CA GLN A 315 -9.61 -21.89 5.67
C GLN A 315 -10.92 -21.11 5.50
N GLU A 316 -10.98 -20.29 4.44
CA GLU A 316 -12.23 -19.72 3.95
C GLU A 316 -13.18 -20.84 3.49
N LYS A 317 -14.49 -20.64 3.67
CA LYS A 317 -15.48 -21.41 2.92
C LYS A 317 -15.20 -21.20 1.43
N ALA A 318 -15.24 -22.28 0.64
CA ALA A 318 -15.11 -22.23 -0.81
C ALA A 318 -15.99 -21.09 -1.38
N ARG A 319 -15.34 -20.13 -2.04
CA ARG A 319 -16.01 -18.98 -2.65
C ARG A 319 -16.93 -19.50 -3.76
N GLN A 320 -18.18 -19.06 -3.77
CA GLN A 320 -19.16 -19.48 -4.80
C GLN A 320 -18.89 -18.89 -6.19
N ASN A 321 -17.88 -18.03 -6.35
CA ASN A 321 -17.55 -17.34 -7.61
C ASN A 321 -16.07 -17.47 -7.97
N ASP A 322 -15.50 -18.67 -7.90
CA ASP A 322 -14.19 -18.88 -8.55
C ASP A 322 -14.36 -18.66 -10.06
N PRO A 323 -13.52 -17.82 -10.71
CA PRO A 323 -13.58 -17.65 -12.14
C PRO A 323 -13.42 -19.01 -12.80
N VAL A 324 -14.37 -19.37 -13.66
CA VAL A 324 -14.32 -20.65 -14.40
C VAL A 324 -13.44 -20.53 -15.64
N VAL A 325 -13.21 -19.30 -16.11
CA VAL A 325 -12.44 -18.99 -17.33
C VAL A 325 -11.17 -18.24 -16.97
N PHE A 326 -10.02 -18.77 -17.42
CA PHE A 326 -8.70 -18.18 -17.22
C PHE A 326 -8.05 -17.88 -18.56
N SER A 327 -7.64 -16.62 -18.76
CA SER A 327 -6.92 -16.19 -19.97
C SER A 327 -5.42 -16.17 -19.75
N VAL A 328 -4.65 -16.52 -20.79
CA VAL A 328 -3.18 -16.40 -20.81
C VAL A 328 -2.72 -14.95 -20.57
N THR A 329 -3.51 -13.95 -20.97
CA THR A 329 -3.21 -12.54 -20.71
C THR A 329 -3.34 -12.16 -19.23
N GLY A 330 -4.21 -12.85 -18.49
CA GLY A 330 -4.37 -12.70 -17.04
C GLY A 330 -3.48 -13.64 -16.22
N GLY A 331 -2.71 -14.50 -16.88
CA GLY A 331 -1.80 -15.44 -16.23
C GLY A 331 -0.62 -14.76 -15.55
N VAL A 332 -0.08 -15.42 -14.53
CA VAL A 332 1.00 -14.88 -13.69
C VAL A 332 2.33 -15.40 -14.20
N ASN A 333 3.27 -14.51 -14.47
CA ASN A 333 4.59 -14.91 -14.94
C ASN A 333 5.29 -15.79 -13.90
N ILE A 334 5.73 -16.98 -14.32
CA ILE A 334 6.52 -17.91 -13.51
C ILE A 334 7.99 -17.84 -13.93
N ARG A 335 8.87 -18.02 -12.95
CA ARG A 335 10.33 -18.04 -13.17
C ARG A 335 10.83 -19.47 -13.13
N PHE A 336 11.82 -19.77 -13.97
CA PHE A 336 12.53 -21.05 -14.01
C PHE A 336 13.98 -20.83 -13.56
N PRO A 337 14.24 -20.82 -12.23
CA PRO A 337 15.54 -20.41 -11.69
C PRO A 337 16.71 -21.32 -12.11
N ASN A 338 16.42 -22.57 -12.48
CA ASN A 338 17.42 -23.57 -12.87
C ASN A 338 17.68 -23.62 -14.39
N LEU A 339 17.07 -22.73 -15.17
CA LEU A 339 17.22 -22.66 -16.62
C LEU A 339 17.85 -21.32 -17.03
N PRO A 340 18.55 -21.25 -18.18
CA PRO A 340 19.14 -20.01 -18.66
C PRO A 340 18.09 -18.89 -18.78
N LYS A 341 18.46 -17.66 -18.43
CA LYS A 341 17.56 -16.50 -18.55
C LYS A 341 17.12 -16.36 -20.01
N GLU A 342 15.85 -15.98 -20.22
CA GLU A 342 15.23 -15.75 -21.54
C GLU A 342 15.10 -16.98 -22.45
N SER A 343 15.61 -18.15 -22.04
CA SER A 343 15.46 -19.41 -22.78
C SER A 343 14.06 -20.05 -22.67
N ILE A 344 13.25 -19.58 -21.72
CA ILE A 344 11.92 -20.10 -21.47
C ILE A 344 11.07 -19.01 -20.81
N GLN A 345 9.82 -18.93 -21.23
CA GLN A 345 8.80 -18.09 -20.62
C GLN A 345 7.64 -18.97 -20.15
N GLY A 346 7.02 -18.58 -19.04
CA GLY A 346 5.90 -19.34 -18.49
C GLY A 346 4.88 -18.45 -17.83
N LYS A 347 3.62 -18.84 -17.94
CA LYS A 347 2.49 -18.21 -17.25
C LYS A 347 1.64 -19.25 -16.54
N LEU A 348 1.47 -19.09 -15.22
CA LEU A 348 0.53 -19.89 -14.44
C LEU A 348 -0.90 -19.39 -14.69
N LEU A 349 -1.80 -20.30 -15.02
CA LEU A 349 -3.21 -20.02 -15.32
C LEU A 349 -4.14 -20.34 -14.15
N THR A 350 -3.71 -21.14 -13.17
CA THR A 350 -4.51 -21.44 -11.98
C THR A 350 -4.53 -20.30 -10.97
N PRO A 351 -5.61 -20.16 -10.17
CA PRO A 351 -5.71 -19.09 -9.19
C PRO A 351 -4.54 -19.07 -8.21
N ILE A 352 -3.96 -17.88 -7.98
CA ILE A 352 -2.96 -17.71 -6.93
C ILE A 352 -3.65 -17.87 -5.57
N GLY A 353 -3.09 -18.72 -4.70
CA GLY A 353 -3.58 -18.92 -3.34
C GLY A 353 -4.62 -20.04 -3.17
N SER A 354 -5.00 -20.73 -4.26
CA SER A 354 -5.60 -22.06 -4.15
C SER A 354 -4.49 -23.12 -4.16
N THR A 355 -4.76 -24.27 -3.55
CA THR A 355 -3.97 -25.50 -3.75
C THR A 355 -4.76 -26.39 -4.71
N PRO A 356 -4.80 -26.08 -6.02
CA PRO A 356 -5.59 -26.87 -6.94
C PRO A 356 -4.99 -28.27 -7.06
N ARG A 357 -5.83 -29.29 -7.32
CA ARG A 357 -5.35 -30.64 -7.63
C ARG A 357 -4.53 -30.68 -8.92
N VAL A 358 -4.76 -29.70 -9.80
CA VAL A 358 -4.06 -29.55 -11.07
C VAL A 358 -3.55 -28.12 -11.18
N GLU A 359 -2.23 -27.94 -11.25
CA GLU A 359 -1.62 -26.65 -11.58
C GLU A 359 -1.40 -26.54 -13.09
N THR A 360 -2.03 -25.57 -13.74
CA THR A 360 -1.98 -25.39 -15.19
C THR A 360 -1.14 -24.17 -15.55
N SER A 361 -0.17 -24.35 -16.45
CA SER A 361 0.70 -23.31 -16.97
C SER A 361 0.76 -23.33 -18.49
N VAL A 362 1.04 -22.19 -19.10
CA VAL A 362 1.45 -22.11 -20.51
C VAL A 362 2.95 -21.86 -20.53
N ILE A 363 3.67 -22.67 -21.28
CA ILE A 363 5.12 -22.60 -21.45
C ILE A 363 5.41 -22.19 -22.89
N GLU A 364 6.36 -21.28 -23.08
CA GLU A 364 6.86 -20.88 -24.39
C GLU A 364 8.38 -21.02 -24.42
N ILE A 365 8.89 -21.77 -25.39
CA ILE A 365 10.31 -21.99 -25.64
C ILE A 365 10.66 -21.31 -26.97
N PRO A 366 11.55 -20.30 -26.99
CA PRO A 366 11.93 -19.61 -28.22
C PRO A 366 12.53 -20.56 -29.27
N GLU A 367 12.57 -20.09 -30.51
CA GLU A 367 13.20 -20.80 -31.63
C GLU A 367 14.66 -21.15 -31.33
N HIS A 368 15.13 -22.25 -31.89
CA HIS A 368 16.52 -22.72 -31.79
C HIS A 368 17.08 -22.85 -30.36
N THR A 369 16.22 -22.88 -29.35
CA THR A 369 16.61 -22.92 -27.94
C THR A 369 16.80 -24.35 -27.45
N VAL A 370 17.84 -24.57 -26.64
CA VAL A 370 18.10 -25.84 -25.95
C VAL A 370 18.05 -25.58 -24.44
N LEU A 371 17.27 -26.39 -23.73
CA LEU A 371 17.13 -26.35 -22.28
C LEU A 371 17.80 -27.60 -21.68
N PRO A 372 18.76 -27.44 -20.76
CA PRO A 372 19.57 -28.54 -20.23
C PRO A 372 18.87 -29.37 -19.14
N ALA A 373 17.59 -29.09 -18.86
CA ALA A 373 16.80 -29.77 -17.85
C ALA A 373 15.30 -29.55 -18.08
N HIS A 374 14.48 -30.32 -17.37
CA HIS A 374 13.04 -30.09 -17.30
C HIS A 374 12.67 -28.83 -16.49
N PHE A 375 11.47 -28.28 -16.74
CA PHE A 375 11.01 -27.00 -16.20
C PHE A 375 10.68 -27.05 -14.70
N TYR A 376 10.24 -28.22 -14.23
CA TYR A 376 9.83 -28.44 -12.85
C TYR A 376 10.65 -29.57 -12.20
N MET A 377 10.90 -29.42 -10.91
CA MET A 377 11.44 -30.49 -10.07
C MET A 377 10.35 -30.89 -9.08
N HIS A 378 9.47 -31.79 -9.50
CA HIS A 378 8.38 -32.25 -8.66
C HIS A 378 8.23 -33.79 -8.72
N LYS A 379 7.62 -34.37 -7.68
CA LYS A 379 7.14 -35.75 -7.69
C LYS A 379 5.62 -35.68 -7.92
N GLY A 380 5.14 -36.18 -9.05
CA GLY A 380 3.73 -36.12 -9.44
C GLY A 380 3.54 -36.47 -10.91
N GLU A 381 2.29 -36.63 -11.35
CA GLU A 381 1.98 -36.83 -12.75
C GLU A 381 1.94 -35.49 -13.49
N GLU A 382 2.57 -35.41 -14.66
CA GLU A 382 2.57 -34.23 -15.52
C GLU A 382 1.93 -34.57 -16.86
N PHE A 383 1.18 -33.61 -17.39
CA PHE A 383 0.60 -33.69 -18.70
C PHE A 383 0.92 -32.43 -19.50
N GLY A 384 1.57 -32.58 -20.64
CA GLY A 384 1.85 -31.54 -21.61
C GLY A 384 1.02 -31.71 -22.87
N TYR A 385 0.59 -30.61 -23.46
CA TYR A 385 -0.04 -30.58 -24.79
C TYR A 385 0.64 -29.52 -25.65
N VAL A 386 1.18 -29.91 -26.80
CA VAL A 386 1.85 -28.99 -27.71
C VAL A 386 0.79 -28.22 -28.50
N THR A 387 0.68 -26.92 -28.21
CA THR A 387 -0.30 -26.04 -28.86
C THR A 387 0.22 -25.41 -30.14
N ALA A 388 1.54 -25.21 -30.25
CA ALA A 388 2.18 -24.63 -31.44
C ALA A 388 3.68 -24.97 -31.50
N GLY A 389 4.25 -24.95 -32.69
CA GLY A 389 5.68 -25.16 -32.93
C GLY A 389 6.10 -26.64 -32.96
N ARG A 390 7.41 -26.87 -32.87
CA ARG A 390 8.03 -28.21 -32.79
C ARG A 390 8.99 -28.24 -31.62
N LEU A 391 9.04 -29.37 -30.94
CA LEU A 391 9.97 -29.62 -29.85
C LEU A 391 10.60 -31.00 -30.02
N GLN A 392 11.72 -31.18 -29.36
CA GLN A 392 12.35 -32.47 -29.13
C GLN A 392 12.62 -32.57 -27.63
N MET A 393 12.23 -33.67 -27.00
CA MET A 393 12.55 -33.95 -25.60
C MET A 393 13.40 -35.21 -25.49
N GLU A 394 14.29 -35.25 -24.51
CA GLU A 394 15.08 -36.44 -24.21
C GLU A 394 14.67 -37.04 -22.87
N ILE A 395 14.36 -38.34 -22.85
CA ILE A 395 14.09 -39.12 -21.64
C ILE A 395 14.90 -40.40 -21.72
N LYS A 396 15.70 -40.69 -20.68
CA LYS A 396 16.55 -41.91 -20.61
C LYS A 396 17.39 -42.13 -21.89
N GLN A 397 18.00 -41.06 -22.42
CA GLN A 397 18.81 -41.06 -23.65
C GLN A 397 18.04 -41.37 -24.95
N VAL A 398 16.71 -41.35 -24.91
CA VAL A 398 15.85 -41.48 -26.09
C VAL A 398 15.27 -40.11 -26.42
N ALA A 399 15.47 -39.68 -27.67
CA ALA A 399 14.91 -38.44 -28.20
C ALA A 399 13.51 -38.68 -28.78
N TYR A 400 12.57 -37.81 -28.43
CA TYR A 400 11.19 -37.81 -28.90
C TYR A 400 10.90 -36.49 -29.60
N ASP A 401 10.54 -36.55 -30.88
CA ASP A 401 10.07 -35.38 -31.63
C ASP A 401 8.59 -35.14 -31.39
N LEU A 402 8.23 -33.88 -31.19
CA LEU A 402 6.91 -33.42 -30.78
C LEU A 402 6.47 -32.28 -31.70
N SER A 403 5.23 -32.36 -32.17
CA SER A 403 4.58 -31.37 -33.03
C SER A 403 3.27 -30.88 -32.41
N ALA A 404 2.74 -29.77 -32.91
CA ALA A 404 1.44 -29.27 -32.48
C ALA A 404 0.35 -30.36 -32.59
N GLY A 405 -0.39 -30.57 -31.51
CA GLY A 405 -1.36 -31.65 -31.36
C GLY A 405 -0.87 -32.83 -30.51
N ASP A 406 0.43 -32.97 -30.30
CA ASP A 406 0.99 -34.07 -29.52
C ASP A 406 0.81 -33.86 -28.00
N ILE A 407 0.68 -34.99 -27.31
CA ILE A 407 0.57 -35.06 -25.84
C ILE A 407 1.84 -35.63 -25.23
N ILE A 408 2.13 -35.18 -24.03
CA ILE A 408 3.27 -35.60 -23.22
C ILE A 408 2.69 -36.03 -21.88
N TYR A 409 2.97 -37.23 -21.43
CA TYR A 409 2.48 -37.74 -20.15
C TYR A 409 3.65 -38.34 -19.38
N LEU A 410 3.95 -37.75 -18.23
CA LEU A 410 5.07 -38.11 -17.37
C LEU A 410 4.53 -38.56 -16.01
N THR A 411 4.90 -39.75 -15.55
CA THR A 411 4.45 -40.28 -14.26
C THR A 411 5.58 -40.34 -13.23
N ALA A 412 6.79 -40.69 -13.66
CA ALA A 412 7.98 -40.73 -12.82
C ALA A 412 9.24 -40.20 -13.52
N GLU A 413 9.29 -40.26 -14.84
CA GLU A 413 10.43 -39.83 -15.64
C GLU A 413 10.49 -38.32 -15.80
N VAL A 414 11.66 -37.75 -15.55
CA VAL A 414 11.95 -36.33 -15.79
C VAL A 414 12.79 -36.21 -17.05
N PRO A 415 12.36 -35.43 -18.06
CA PRO A 415 13.17 -35.15 -19.23
C PRO A 415 14.53 -34.55 -18.89
N SER A 416 15.59 -35.10 -19.46
CA SER A 416 16.95 -34.59 -19.30
C SER A 416 17.20 -33.34 -20.14
N GLN A 417 16.52 -33.18 -21.27
CA GLN A 417 16.72 -32.07 -22.19
C GLN A 417 15.44 -31.73 -22.96
N TRP A 418 15.31 -30.45 -23.33
CA TRP A 418 14.35 -29.98 -24.33
C TRP A 418 15.05 -29.17 -25.40
N LYS A 419 14.57 -29.24 -26.63
CA LYS A 419 15.07 -28.47 -27.77
C LYS A 419 13.91 -27.99 -28.64
N ASN A 420 13.94 -26.73 -29.05
CA ASN A 420 13.09 -26.23 -30.12
C ASN A 420 13.92 -26.16 -31.43
N PRO A 421 13.77 -27.11 -32.36
CA PRO A 421 14.48 -27.07 -33.64
C PRO A 421 13.83 -26.14 -34.68
N GLY A 422 12.63 -25.64 -34.41
CA GLY A 422 11.83 -24.89 -35.38
C GLY A 422 12.22 -23.41 -35.49
N PRO A 423 11.80 -22.74 -36.58
CA PRO A 423 12.06 -21.32 -36.87
C PRO A 423 11.04 -20.39 -36.19
N GLY A 424 10.50 -20.79 -35.05
CA GLY A 424 9.50 -20.03 -34.31
C GLY A 424 9.29 -20.58 -32.89
N PRO A 425 8.62 -19.84 -32.00
CA PRO A 425 8.41 -20.28 -30.62
C PRO A 425 7.51 -21.52 -30.56
N ALA A 426 7.88 -22.47 -29.71
CA ALA A 426 7.05 -23.61 -29.37
C ALA A 426 6.26 -23.34 -28.09
N ARG A 427 4.97 -23.68 -28.07
CA ARG A 427 4.06 -23.42 -26.96
C ARG A 427 3.43 -24.69 -26.43
N LEU A 428 3.44 -24.85 -25.12
CA LEU A 428 2.86 -25.99 -24.41
C LEU A 428 1.80 -25.51 -23.41
N LEU A 429 0.70 -26.25 -23.31
CA LEU A 429 -0.14 -26.24 -22.12
C LEU A 429 0.37 -27.35 -21.19
N TRP A 430 0.75 -27.00 -19.97
CA TRP A 430 1.39 -27.92 -19.02
C TRP A 430 0.58 -28.01 -17.72
N LEU A 431 0.23 -29.24 -17.33
CA LEU A 431 -0.58 -29.55 -16.16
C LEU A 431 0.28 -30.38 -15.20
N LYS A 432 0.39 -29.93 -13.96
CA LYS A 432 0.97 -30.73 -12.86
C LYS A 432 -0.15 -31.23 -11.96
N ILE A 433 -0.27 -32.54 -11.83
CA ILE A 433 -1.31 -33.20 -11.05
C ILE A 433 -0.71 -33.58 -9.69
N ARG A 434 -1.31 -33.08 -8.61
CA ARG A 434 -0.85 -33.28 -7.23
C ARG A 434 -1.57 -34.41 -6.50
#